data_AF-A0A062VUA0-F1
#
_entry.id   AF-A0A062VUA0-F1
#
_cell.length_a   1.000
_cell.length_b   1.000
_cell.length_c   1.000
_cell.angle_alpha   90.00
_cell.angle_beta   90.00
_cell.angle_gamma   90.00
#
_symmetry.space_group_name_H-M   'P 1'
#
loop_
_entity.id
_entity.type
_entity.pdbx_description
1 polymer ?
#
loop_
_entity_poly.entity_id
_entity_poly.type
_entity_poly.pdbx_seq_one_letter_code
_entity_poly.pdbx_strand_id
1 'polypeptide(L)'
;MNVFPDFGSMSGIGDLKVVIGAMLTIILIFAVLMIIISAIIWAIATSTGDPGAAAKARAGVFVALGAAVLAGGGVAWMNWLIQLGEQL
;
A
#
# COMPACT_ATOMS: atom_id res chain seq x y z
N MET A 1 6.42 19.09 -41.92
CA MET A 1 7.40 18.81 -40.86
C MET A 1 6.75 17.80 -39.92
N ASN A 2 7.23 16.55 -39.92
CA ASN A 2 6.68 15.50 -39.06
C ASN A 2 7.32 15.62 -37.68
N VAL A 3 6.60 16.24 -36.74
CA VAL A 3 7.03 16.37 -35.34
C VAL A 3 6.47 15.15 -34.61
N PHE A 4 7.30 14.14 -34.40
CA PHE A 4 6.96 12.99 -33.56
C PHE A 4 7.46 13.25 -32.13
N PRO A 5 6.73 12.80 -31.10
CA PRO A 5 7.21 12.88 -29.73
C PRO A 5 8.49 12.05 -29.58
N ASP A 6 9.56 12.67 -29.08
CA ASP A 6 10.79 11.97 -28.73
C ASP A 6 10.61 11.24 -27.39
N PHE A 7 10.25 9.97 -27.48
CA PHE A 7 10.17 9.05 -26.35
C PHE A 7 11.56 8.54 -25.90
N GLY A 8 12.67 8.97 -26.53
CA GLY A 8 14.03 8.64 -26.12
C GLY A 8 14.37 9.10 -24.70
N SER A 9 13.67 10.12 -24.19
CA SER A 9 13.77 10.59 -22.80
C SER A 9 13.06 9.68 -21.77
N MET A 10 12.20 8.75 -22.21
CA MET A 10 11.48 7.80 -21.34
C MET A 10 12.30 6.56 -20.95
N SER A 11 13.60 6.52 -21.29
CA SER A 11 14.52 5.42 -20.95
C SER A 11 14.48 5.01 -19.47
N GLY A 12 14.19 5.95 -18.56
CA GLY A 12 14.11 5.70 -17.11
C GLY A 12 12.80 5.09 -16.57
N ILE A 13 11.78 4.84 -17.40
CA ILE A 13 10.48 4.29 -16.93
C ILE A 13 10.65 2.88 -16.33
N GLY A 14 11.57 2.09 -16.87
CA GLY A 14 11.88 0.75 -16.33
C GLY A 14 12.41 0.82 -14.91
N ASP A 15 13.42 1.66 -14.66
CA ASP A 15 13.99 1.87 -13.33
C ASP A 15 12.96 2.46 -12.36
N LEU A 16 12.13 3.39 -12.81
CA LEU A 16 11.07 3.97 -11.99
C LEU A 16 10.05 2.91 -11.55
N LYS A 17 9.66 1.98 -12.43
CA LYS A 17 8.79 0.84 -12.07
C LYS A 17 9.42 -0.06 -11.01
N VAL A 18 10.71 -0.34 -11.12
CA VAL A 18 11.45 -1.16 -10.14
C VAL A 18 11.47 -0.47 -8.78
N VAL A 19 11.80 0.82 -8.74
CA VAL A 19 11.84 1.61 -7.50
C VAL A 19 10.46 1.70 -6.86
N ILE A 20 9.41 1.98 -7.63
CA ILE A 20 8.03 2.03 -7.12
C ILE A 20 7.61 0.65 -6.57
N GLY A 21 7.92 -0.43 -7.28
CA GLY A 21 7.67 -1.79 -6.81
C GLY A 21 8.36 -2.10 -5.48
N ALA A 22 9.61 -1.66 -5.32
CA ALA A 22 10.35 -1.80 -4.06
C ALA A 22 9.78 -0.95 -2.92
N MET A 23 9.34 0.28 -3.19
CA MET A 23 8.69 1.10 -2.17
C MET A 23 7.36 0.50 -1.71
N LEU A 24 6.59 -0.08 -2.64
CA LEU A 24 5.33 -0.76 -2.32
C LEU A 24 5.54 -1.98 -1.42
N THR A 25 6.55 -2.80 -1.67
CA THR A 25 6.86 -3.94 -0.80
C THR A 25 7.29 -3.49 0.59
N ILE A 26 8.09 -2.41 0.70
CA ILE A 26 8.45 -1.82 1.99
C ILE A 26 7.19 -1.38 2.75
N ILE A 27 6.28 -0.65 2.11
CA ILE A 27 5.02 -0.21 2.73
C ILE A 27 4.21 -1.42 3.21
N LEU A 28 4.13 -2.47 2.39
CA LEU A 28 3.36 -3.67 2.71
C LEU A 28 3.95 -4.42 3.91
N ILE A 29 5.28 -4.51 4.01
CA ILE A 29 5.98 -5.06 5.16
C ILE A 29 5.66 -4.27 6.43
N PHE A 30 5.76 -2.93 6.39
CA PHE A 30 5.44 -2.09 7.55
C PHE A 30 3.97 -2.20 7.96
N ALA A 31 3.05 -2.28 6.99
CA ALA A 31 1.63 -2.47 7.28
C ALA A 31 1.39 -3.79 8.03
N VAL A 32 1.99 -4.90 7.56
CA VAL A 32 1.88 -6.21 8.23
C VAL A 32 2.50 -6.19 9.62
N LEU A 33 3.70 -5.64 9.78
CA LEU A 33 4.34 -5.50 11.10
C LEU A 33 3.46 -4.70 12.06
N MET A 34 2.85 -3.61 11.59
CA MET A 34 1.97 -2.79 12.42
C MET A 34 0.68 -3.52 12.81
N ILE A 35 0.10 -4.34 11.92
CA ILE A 35 -1.04 -5.22 12.24
C ILE A 35 -0.66 -6.17 13.38
N ILE A 36 0.50 -6.82 13.30
CA ILE A 36 0.98 -7.77 14.31
C ILE A 36 1.15 -7.08 15.66
N ILE A 37 1.84 -5.93 15.71
CA ILE A 37 2.06 -5.17 16.94
C ILE A 37 0.71 -4.77 17.56
N SER A 38 -0.19 -4.24 16.75
CA SER A 38 -1.51 -3.80 17.20
C SER A 38 -2.37 -4.96 17.71
N ALA A 39 -2.28 -6.14 17.10
CA ALA A 39 -2.96 -7.36 17.56
C ALA A 39 -2.40 -7.85 18.91
N ILE A 40 -1.08 -7.80 19.11
CA ILE A 40 -0.45 -8.18 20.38
C ILE A 40 -0.88 -7.23 21.50
N ILE A 41 -0.83 -5.91 21.28
CA ILE A 41 -1.27 -4.91 22.26
C ILE A 41 -2.74 -5.11 22.59
N TRP A 42 -3.57 -5.40 21.58
CA TRP A 42 -4.99 -5.67 21.79
C TRP A 42 -5.20 -6.89 22.68
N ALA A 43 -4.53 -8.01 22.40
CA ALA A 43 -4.63 -9.22 23.21
C ALA A 43 -4.22 -8.97 24.67
N ILE A 44 -3.09 -8.30 24.90
CA ILE A 44 -2.60 -8.00 26.25
C ILE A 44 -3.57 -7.08 26.98
N ALA A 45 -4.00 -5.96 26.36
CA ALA A 45 -4.92 -5.00 26.96
C ALA A 45 -6.28 -5.61 27.30
N THR A 46 -6.78 -6.52 26.46
CA THR A 46 -8.03 -7.25 26.78
C THR A 46 -7.88 -8.21 27.95
N SER A 47 -6.68 -8.77 28.16
CA SER A 47 -6.41 -9.68 29.27
C SER A 47 -6.17 -8.94 30.59
N THR A 48 -5.63 -7.72 30.55
CA THR A 48 -5.37 -6.87 31.73
C THR A 48 -6.58 -6.03 32.13
N GLY A 49 -7.65 -6.01 31.32
CA GLY A 49 -8.87 -5.24 31.62
C GLY A 49 -8.75 -3.75 31.37
N ASP A 50 -7.77 -3.28 30.59
CA ASP A 50 -7.62 -1.86 30.20
C ASP A 50 -8.44 -1.57 28.92
N PRO A 51 -9.62 -0.92 29.02
CA PRO A 51 -10.49 -0.69 27.88
C PRO A 51 -9.92 0.35 26.91
N GLY A 52 -9.11 1.30 27.41
CA GLY A 52 -8.55 2.40 26.63
C GLY A 52 -7.43 1.92 25.71
N ALA A 53 -6.53 1.09 26.25
CA ALA A 53 -5.48 0.46 25.46
C ALA A 53 -6.05 -0.53 24.42
N ALA A 54 -7.07 -1.31 24.79
CA ALA A 54 -7.72 -2.24 23.87
C ALA A 54 -8.42 -1.53 22.69
N ALA A 55 -9.09 -0.39 22.95
CA ALA A 55 -9.74 0.40 21.90
C ALA A 55 -8.72 1.01 20.92
N LYS A 56 -7.62 1.58 21.41
CA LYS A 56 -6.55 2.13 20.57
C LYS A 56 -5.88 1.06 19.72
N ALA A 57 -5.65 -0.13 20.29
CA ALA A 57 -5.07 -1.26 19.58
C ALA A 57 -6.01 -1.80 18.48
N ARG A 58 -7.33 -1.78 18.66
CA ARG A 58 -8.26 -2.11 17.56
C ARG A 58 -8.19 -1.09 16.43
N ALA A 59 -8.18 0.20 16.76
CA ALA A 59 -8.07 1.26 15.76
C ALA A 59 -6.76 1.15 14.95
N GLY A 60 -5.63 0.82 15.61
CA GLY A 60 -4.35 0.59 14.93
C GLY A 60 -4.39 -0.55 13.91
N VAL A 61 -5.08 -1.66 14.21
CA VAL A 61 -5.28 -2.76 13.25
C VAL A 61 -6.07 -2.28 12.03
N PHE A 62 -7.17 -1.53 12.21
CA PHE A 62 -7.97 -1.03 11.09
C PHE A 62 -7.21 -0.04 10.22
N VAL A 63 -6.40 0.84 10.79
CA VAL A 63 -5.57 1.80 10.03
C VAL A 63 -4.52 1.06 9.22
N ALA A 64 -3.82 0.09 9.82
CA ALA A 64 -2.80 -0.69 9.12
C ALA A 64 -3.40 -1.59 8.02
N LEU A 65 -4.59 -2.17 8.26
CA LEU A 65 -5.34 -2.90 7.26
C LEU A 65 -5.78 -2.00 6.11
N GLY A 66 -6.29 -0.81 6.42
CA GLY A 66 -6.65 0.20 5.42
C GLY A 66 -5.47 0.61 4.54
N ALA A 67 -4.30 0.83 5.14
CA ALA A 67 -3.07 1.13 4.41
C ALA A 67 -2.65 -0.02 3.47
N ALA A 68 -2.74 -1.28 3.92
CA ALA A 68 -2.44 -2.44 3.09
C ALA A 68 -3.41 -2.58 1.90
N VAL A 69 -4.71 -2.40 2.14
CA VAL A 69 -5.74 -2.45 1.09
C VAL A 69 -5.58 -1.30 0.09
N LEU A 70 -5.26 -0.09 0.54
CA LEU A 70 -5.01 1.04 -0.35
C LEU A 70 -3.75 0.83 -1.20
N ALA A 71 -2.66 0.33 -0.61
CA ALA A 71 -1.43 0.06 -1.34
C ALA A 71 -1.62 -1.03 -2.41
N GLY A 72 -2.26 -2.15 -2.08
CA GLY A 72 -2.51 -3.23 -3.03
C GLY A 72 -3.64 -2.92 -4.02
N GLY A 73 -4.77 -2.43 -3.52
CA GLY A 73 -5.97 -2.11 -4.29
C GLY A 73 -5.77 -0.94 -5.24
N GLY A 74 -4.98 0.08 -4.85
CA GLY A 74 -4.64 1.21 -5.72
C GLY A 74 -3.87 0.77 -6.96
N VAL A 75 -2.90 -0.14 -6.81
CA VAL A 75 -2.13 -0.68 -7.94
C VAL A 75 -3.03 -1.51 -8.86
N ALA A 76 -3.88 -2.38 -8.29
CA ALA A 76 -4.81 -3.19 -9.07
C ALA A 76 -5.80 -2.31 -9.87
N TRP A 77 -6.31 -1.25 -9.25
CA TRP A 77 -7.23 -0.32 -9.89
C TRP A 77 -6.54 0.48 -11.02
N MET A 78 -5.35 1.00 -10.78
CA MET A 78 -4.57 1.68 -11.82
C MET A 78 -4.30 0.77 -13.03
N ASN A 79 -3.90 -0.48 -12.78
CA ASN A 79 -3.66 -1.44 -13.85
C ASN A 79 -4.94 -1.70 -14.67
N TRP A 80 -6.09 -1.82 -14.01
CA TRP A 80 -7.38 -1.97 -14.68
C TRP A 80 -7.76 -0.74 -15.53
N LEU A 81 -7.57 0.48 -15.00
CA LEU A 81 -7.85 1.71 -15.75
C LEU A 81 -6.98 1.86 -17.00
N ILE A 82 -5.70 1.51 -16.90
CA ILE A 82 -4.78 1.50 -18.05
C ILE A 82 -5.27 0.50 -19.09
N GLN A 83 -5.61 -0.72 -18.67
CA GLN A 83 -6.10 -1.76 -19.56
C GLN A 83 -7.41 -1.39 -20.26
N LEU A 84 -8.32 -0.70 -19.57
CA LEU A 84 -9.53 -0.16 -20.20
C LEU A 84 -9.23 0.91 -21.26
N GLY A 85 -8.27 1.79 -20.99
CA GLY A 85 -7.86 2.82 -21.93
C GLY A 85 -7.21 2.26 -23.19
N GLU A 86 -6.54 1.11 -23.11
CA GLU A 86 -5.99 0.40 -24.28
C GLU A 86 -7.07 -0.28 -25.14
N GLN A 87 -8.27 -0.54 -24.57
CA GLN A 87 -9.37 -1.21 -25.27
C GLN A 87 -10.33 -0.24 -25.99
N LEU A 88 -10.24 1.06 -25.70
CA LEU A 88 -11.07 2.14 -26.26
C LEU A 88 -10.33 2.89 -27.37
#